data_AF-A0A4S4M628-F1
#
_entry.id   AF-A0A4S4M628-F1
#
_cell.length_a   1.000
_cell.length_b   1.000
_cell.length_c   1.000
_cell.angle_alpha   90.00
_cell.angle_beta   90.00
_cell.angle_gamma   90.00
#
_symmetry.space_group_name_H-M   'P 1'
#
loop_
_entity.id
_entity.type
_entity.pdbx_description
1 polymer ?
#
loop_
_entity_poly.entity_id
_entity_poly.type
_entity_poly.pdbx_seq_one_letter_code
_entity_poly.pdbx_strand_id
1 'polypeptide(L)'
;MLFLRLRLVVKDRDGREVSVNFHTDDRGASFAQHSQKGSTLAILYGQQHGFMDGSIGIRVEMSEFVKVLPFSMEELLEASDYLSKDGRKEKCGNCEAKGSQTEGGLKMCSRCKEASYCGRECQKKAWAKEHKRVCKAVKALDCLTSKAWDTFEGWFRF
;
A
#
# COMPACT_ATOMS: atom_id res chain seq x y z
N MET A 1 -14.81 30.75 -11.09
CA MET A 1 -14.31 29.37 -11.29
C MET A 1 -12.82 29.35 -10.97
N LEU A 2 -12.40 28.60 -9.95
CA LEU A 2 -10.98 28.44 -9.64
C LEU A 2 -10.36 27.41 -10.59
N PHE A 3 -9.31 27.81 -11.32
CA PHE A 3 -8.55 26.96 -12.25
C PHE A 3 -7.45 26.15 -11.54
N LEU A 4 -7.64 25.83 -10.26
CA LEU A 4 -6.62 25.19 -9.44
C LEU A 4 -6.59 23.69 -9.72
N ARG A 5 -5.39 23.19 -10.08
CA ARG A 5 -5.08 21.75 -10.12
C ARG A 5 -4.50 21.33 -8.78
N LEU A 6 -4.76 20.10 -8.37
CA LEU A 6 -4.10 19.53 -7.21
C LEU A 6 -2.59 19.44 -7.47
N ARG A 7 -1.82 20.07 -6.58
CA ARG A 7 -0.38 19.89 -6.47
C ARG A 7 -0.09 19.35 -5.08
N LEU A 8 0.59 18.21 -5.03
CA LEU A 8 1.08 17.63 -3.79
C LEU A 8 2.61 17.76 -3.73
N VAL A 9 3.13 18.04 -2.54
CA VAL A 9 4.55 17.85 -2.23
C VAL A 9 4.62 16.59 -1.39
N VAL A 10 5.26 15.55 -1.92
CA VAL A 10 5.42 14.26 -1.26
C VAL A 10 6.88 14.02 -0.94
N LYS A 11 7.16 13.08 -0.04
CA LYS A 11 8.51 12.64 0.29
C LYS A 11 8.70 11.20 -0.16
N ASP A 12 9.84 10.91 -0.79
CA ASP A 12 10.27 9.53 -1.01
C ASP A 12 10.81 8.89 0.28
N ARG A 13 11.28 7.64 0.19
CA ARG A 13 11.84 6.91 1.32
C ARG A 13 13.06 7.58 1.96
N ASP A 14 13.80 8.37 1.18
CA ASP A 14 15.02 9.05 1.60
C ASP A 14 14.71 10.48 2.11
N GLY A 15 13.43 10.83 2.22
CA GLY A 15 12.94 12.13 2.69
C GLY A 15 13.02 13.24 1.64
N ARG A 16 13.39 12.93 0.39
CA ARG A 16 13.51 13.92 -0.68
C ARG A 16 12.13 14.36 -1.11
N GLU A 17 11.95 15.67 -1.24
CA GLU A 17 10.68 16.24 -1.67
C GLU A 17 10.54 16.17 -3.18
N VAL A 18 9.40 15.67 -3.64
CA VAL A 18 9.01 15.59 -5.06
C VAL A 18 7.65 16.24 -5.21
N SER A 19 7.50 17.09 -6.22
CA SER A 19 6.19 17.67 -6.55
C SER A 19 5.41 16.73 -7.48
N VAL A 20 4.13 16.49 -7.17
CA VAL A 20 3.21 15.69 -8.00
C VAL A 20 2.07 16.61 -8.43
N ASN A 21 1.91 16.79 -9.74
CA ASN A 21 0.97 17.75 -10.33
C ASN A 21 -0.10 17.01 -11.15
N PHE A 22 -1.36 17.11 -10.70
CA PHE A 22 -2.48 16.39 -11.30
C PHE A 22 -3.08 17.16 -12.49
N HIS A 23 -2.86 16.61 -13.68
CA HIS A 23 -3.39 17.06 -14.98
C HIS A 23 -4.53 16.17 -15.49
N THR A 24 -5.13 15.37 -14.62
CA THR A 24 -6.37 14.62 -14.90
C THR A 24 -7.53 15.56 -15.25
N ASP A 25 -8.57 15.03 -15.90
CA ASP A 25 -9.75 15.80 -16.32
C ASP A 25 -10.44 16.51 -15.14
N ASP A 26 -10.52 15.83 -13.99
CA ASP A 26 -11.06 16.36 -12.73
C ASP A 26 -10.08 17.26 -11.96
N ARG A 27 -8.91 17.53 -12.54
CA ARG A 27 -7.84 18.38 -11.97
C ARG A 27 -7.34 17.88 -10.61
N GLY A 28 -7.48 16.58 -10.34
CA GLY A 28 -7.08 15.92 -9.10
C GLY A 28 -8.10 15.98 -7.97
N ALA A 29 -9.34 16.42 -8.22
CA ALA A 29 -10.38 16.53 -7.19
C ALA A 29 -10.66 15.19 -6.47
N SER A 30 -10.69 14.08 -7.21
CA SER A 30 -10.88 12.72 -6.66
C SER A 30 -9.76 12.28 -5.70
N PHE A 31 -8.55 12.83 -5.85
CA PHE A 31 -7.41 12.53 -5.00
C PHE A 31 -7.38 13.44 -3.76
N ALA A 32 -7.75 14.71 -3.91
CA ALA A 32 -7.65 15.72 -2.85
C ALA A 32 -8.31 15.29 -1.53
N GLN A 33 -9.48 14.65 -1.59
CA GLN A 33 -10.21 14.19 -0.39
C GLN A 33 -9.48 13.08 0.40
N HIS A 34 -8.61 12.32 -0.27
CA HIS A 34 -7.87 11.19 0.30
C HIS A 34 -6.40 11.53 0.59
N SER A 35 -5.89 12.61 0.01
CA SER A 35 -4.51 13.07 0.16
C SER A 35 -4.33 13.87 1.46
N GLN A 36 -4.00 13.18 2.54
CA GLN A 36 -3.72 13.78 3.85
C GLN A 36 -2.27 13.49 4.26
N LYS A 37 -1.70 14.29 5.17
CA LYS A 37 -0.39 13.97 5.76
C LYS A 37 -0.47 12.57 6.39
N GLY A 38 0.52 11.74 6.08
CA GLY A 38 0.53 10.33 6.48
C GLY A 38 -0.03 9.37 5.45
N SER A 39 -0.64 9.83 4.34
CA SER A 39 -0.97 8.99 3.19
C SER A 39 0.24 8.82 2.27
N THR A 40 0.30 7.69 1.56
CA THR A 40 1.33 7.40 0.55
C THR A 40 0.70 7.37 -0.84
N LEU A 41 1.36 8.01 -1.82
CA LEU A 41 0.98 7.89 -3.22
C LEU A 41 1.76 6.75 -3.88
N ALA A 42 1.06 5.76 -4.42
CA ALA A 42 1.62 4.83 -5.38
C ALA A 42 1.34 5.36 -6.79
N ILE A 43 2.40 5.60 -7.57
CA ILE A 43 2.31 6.15 -8.92
C ILE A 43 2.98 5.15 -9.87
N LEU A 44 2.19 4.53 -10.73
CA LEU A 44 2.68 3.64 -11.77
C LEU A 44 3.17 4.47 -12.96
N TYR A 45 4.25 4.01 -13.59
CA TYR A 45 4.78 4.62 -14.81
C TYR A 45 5.04 6.13 -14.69
N GLY A 46 5.40 6.57 -13.50
CA GLY A 46 5.65 7.98 -13.21
C GLY A 46 6.80 8.51 -14.07
N GLN A 47 6.53 9.57 -14.83
CA GLN A 47 7.54 10.27 -15.62
C GLN A 47 7.88 11.60 -14.97
N GLN A 48 9.17 11.92 -14.96
CA GLN A 48 9.66 13.24 -14.58
C GLN A 48 9.25 14.26 -15.63
N HIS A 49 8.78 15.42 -15.19
CA HIS A 49 8.32 16.51 -16.03
C HIS A 49 8.95 17.82 -15.56
N GLY A 50 9.50 18.58 -16.49
CA GLY A 50 9.88 19.96 -16.27
C GLY A 50 8.67 20.87 -16.48
N PHE A 51 8.38 21.72 -15.51
CA PHE A 51 7.28 22.67 -15.57
C PHE A 51 7.77 24.05 -16.03
N MET A 52 6.85 24.90 -16.50
CA MET A 52 7.17 26.23 -17.01
C MET A 52 7.78 27.17 -15.95
N ASP A 53 7.56 26.89 -14.67
CA ASP A 53 8.17 27.62 -13.55
C ASP A 53 9.62 27.18 -13.26
N GLY A 54 10.18 26.29 -14.08
CA GLY A 54 11.51 25.71 -13.90
C GLY A 54 11.56 24.57 -12.87
N SER A 55 10.44 24.25 -12.21
CA SER A 55 10.40 23.13 -11.27
C SER A 55 10.39 21.78 -12.00
N ILE A 56 10.87 20.76 -11.30
CA ILE A 56 10.84 19.38 -11.76
C ILE A 56 9.96 18.58 -10.81
N GLY A 57 9.10 17.72 -11.38
CA GLY A 57 8.22 16.86 -10.60
C GLY A 57 7.63 15.74 -11.43
N ILE A 58 6.56 15.13 -10.93
CA ILE A 58 5.79 14.11 -11.63
C ILE A 58 4.50 14.75 -12.15
N ARG A 59 4.20 14.52 -13.43
CA ARG A 59 2.93 14.94 -14.05
C ARG A 59 2.01 13.73 -14.15
N VAL A 60 0.87 13.80 -13.46
CA VAL A 60 -0.14 12.74 -13.47
C VAL A 60 -1.24 13.14 -14.46
N GLU A 61 -1.33 12.42 -15.57
CA GLU A 61 -2.38 12.64 -16.58
C GLU A 61 -3.52 11.62 -16.48
N MET A 62 -3.19 10.40 -16.07
CA MET A 62 -4.15 9.29 -16.00
C MET A 62 -4.37 8.86 -14.55
N SER A 63 -5.62 8.94 -14.08
CA SER A 63 -6.00 8.61 -12.70
C SER A 63 -5.83 7.13 -12.38
N GLU A 64 -5.99 6.25 -13.38
CA GLU A 64 -5.86 4.79 -13.24
C GLU A 64 -4.45 4.31 -12.88
N PHE A 65 -3.44 5.17 -13.01
CA PHE A 65 -2.05 4.87 -12.63
C PHE A 65 -1.68 5.41 -11.25
N VAL A 66 -2.61 6.02 -10.51
CA VAL A 66 -2.33 6.58 -9.19
C VAL A 66 -3.30 6.03 -8.15
N LYS A 67 -2.74 5.64 -7.00
CA LYS A 67 -3.52 5.22 -5.83
C LYS A 67 -3.01 5.92 -4.59
N VAL A 68 -3.94 6.48 -3.82
CA VAL A 68 -3.65 7.03 -2.50
C VAL A 68 -3.90 5.94 -1.48
N LEU A 69 -2.84 5.51 -0.82
CA LEU A 69 -2.87 4.53 0.26
C LEU A 69 -2.96 5.30 1.58
N PRO A 70 -3.96 5.03 2.44
CA PRO A 70 -4.14 5.75 3.71
C PRO A 70 -3.21 5.19 4.80
N PHE A 71 -1.93 5.04 4.45
CA PHE A 71 -0.86 4.53 5.29
C PHE A 71 0.41 5.31 4.98
N SER A 72 1.22 5.53 5.99
CA SER A 72 2.52 6.16 5.84
C SER A 72 3.49 5.25 5.08
N MET A 73 4.56 5.83 4.54
CA MET A 73 5.58 5.04 3.86
C MET A 73 6.21 4.03 4.82
N GLU A 74 6.41 4.38 6.09
CA GLU A 74 6.89 3.47 7.13
C GLU A 74 5.95 2.28 7.34
N GLU A 75 4.64 2.50 7.49
CA GLU A 75 3.66 1.41 7.66
C GLU A 75 3.61 0.47 6.44
N LEU A 76 3.79 1.00 5.23
CA LEU A 76 3.83 0.18 4.02
C LEU A 76 5.13 -0.61 3.89
N LEU A 77 6.27 -0.04 4.32
CA LEU A 77 7.55 -0.76 4.39
C LEU A 77 7.49 -1.88 5.41
N GLU A 78 6.95 -1.64 6.62
CA GLU A 78 6.73 -2.71 7.61
C GLU A 78 5.83 -3.83 7.06
N ALA A 79 4.79 -3.48 6.31
CA ALA A 79 3.91 -4.44 5.66
C ALA A 79 4.64 -5.22 4.55
N SER A 80 5.52 -4.57 3.79
CA SER A 80 6.40 -5.23 2.82
C SER A 80 7.33 -6.21 3.51
N ASP A 81 8.01 -5.80 4.58
CA ASP A 81 8.90 -6.67 5.37
C ASP A 81 8.14 -7.86 5.94
N TYR A 82 6.91 -7.65 6.40
CA TYR A 82 6.03 -8.74 6.85
C TYR A 82 5.73 -9.75 5.72
N LEU A 83 5.49 -9.27 4.50
CA LEU A 83 5.24 -10.10 3.31
C LEU A 83 6.49 -10.80 2.79
N SER A 84 7.68 -10.28 3.08
CA SER A 84 8.95 -10.93 2.73
C SER A 84 9.37 -12.02 3.72
N LYS A 85 8.74 -12.12 4.91
CA LYS A 85 9.07 -13.15 5.91
C LYS A 85 8.55 -14.52 5.50
N ASP A 86 9.48 -15.46 5.35
CA ASP A 86 9.18 -16.88 5.13
C ASP A 86 8.48 -17.53 6.33
N GLY A 87 7.74 -18.62 6.07
CA GLY A 87 7.09 -19.41 7.12
C GLY A 87 5.98 -18.69 7.90
N ARG A 88 5.63 -17.43 7.56
CA ARG A 88 4.60 -16.63 8.27
C ARG A 88 3.21 -17.28 8.27
N LYS A 89 2.92 -18.14 7.29
CA LYS A 89 1.66 -18.88 7.17
C LYS A 89 1.71 -20.25 7.86
N GLU A 90 2.89 -20.73 8.22
CA GLU A 90 3.13 -22.07 8.78
C GLU A 90 3.02 -22.12 10.31
N LYS A 91 3.06 -20.95 10.96
CA LYS A 91 2.89 -20.80 12.41
C LYS A 91 1.76 -19.84 12.75
N CYS A 92 1.18 -20.03 13.94
CA CYS A 92 0.17 -19.13 14.48
C CYS A 92 0.77 -17.75 14.76
N GLY A 93 0.20 -16.69 14.18
CA GLY A 93 0.63 -15.31 14.38
C GLY A 93 0.37 -14.73 15.78
N ASN A 94 0.00 -15.56 16.76
CA ASN A 94 -0.19 -15.16 18.15
C ASN A 94 0.62 -16.01 19.15
N CYS A 95 0.52 -17.34 19.06
CA CYS A 95 1.19 -18.26 19.99
C CYS A 95 2.31 -19.09 19.35
N GLU A 96 2.61 -18.85 18.07
CA GLU A 96 3.68 -19.50 17.31
C GLU A 96 3.57 -21.01 17.11
N ALA A 97 2.49 -21.64 17.56
CA ALA A 97 2.22 -23.05 17.30
C ALA A 97 2.15 -23.34 15.79
N LYS A 98 2.78 -24.44 15.36
CA LYS A 98 2.74 -24.95 13.99
C LYS A 98 1.39 -25.59 13.68
N GLY A 99 1.06 -25.72 12.40
CA GLY A 99 -0.15 -26.42 11.96
C GLY A 99 -0.28 -27.85 12.46
N SER A 100 0.84 -28.58 12.57
CA SER A 100 0.88 -29.93 13.16
C SER A 100 0.52 -29.99 14.65
N GLN A 101 0.61 -28.86 15.36
CA GLN A 101 0.30 -28.74 16.79
C GLN A 101 -1.13 -28.27 17.05
N THR A 102 -1.93 -28.07 16.01
CA THR A 102 -3.31 -27.57 16.12
C THR A 102 -4.27 -28.57 15.49
N GLU A 103 -5.27 -29.01 16.25
CA GLU A 103 -6.35 -29.86 15.74
C GLU A 103 -7.11 -29.13 14.62
N GLY A 104 -7.17 -29.73 13.43
CA GLY A 104 -7.74 -29.10 12.23
C GLY A 104 -6.84 -28.06 11.53
N GLY A 105 -5.57 -27.95 11.95
CA GLY A 105 -4.57 -27.07 11.32
C GLY A 105 -4.76 -25.57 11.63
N LEU A 106 -3.97 -24.72 10.97
CA LEU A 106 -4.10 -23.27 11.10
C LEU A 106 -5.16 -22.71 10.14
N LYS A 107 -5.87 -21.69 10.62
CA LYS A 107 -6.86 -20.93 9.86
C LYS A 107 -6.29 -19.58 9.46
N MET A 108 -6.36 -19.26 8.18
CA MET A 108 -5.87 -17.99 7.66
C MET A 108 -6.78 -16.82 8.03
N CYS A 109 -6.20 -15.63 8.16
CA CYS A 109 -6.96 -14.40 8.24
C CYS A 109 -7.75 -14.20 6.94
N SER A 110 -9.09 -14.18 7.04
CA SER A 110 -9.97 -14.05 5.88
C SER A 110 -9.80 -12.72 5.11
N ARG A 111 -9.27 -11.68 5.77
CA ARG A 111 -9.09 -10.36 5.18
C ARG A 111 -7.81 -10.21 4.36
N CYS A 112 -6.65 -10.41 4.99
CA CYS A 112 -5.36 -10.24 4.32
C CYS A 112 -4.84 -11.52 3.67
N LYS A 113 -5.26 -12.71 4.14
CA LYS A 113 -4.75 -14.02 3.69
C LYS A 113 -3.22 -14.20 3.86
N GLU A 114 -2.60 -13.40 4.72
CA GLU A 114 -1.14 -13.41 4.93
C GLU A 114 -0.70 -13.83 6.33
N ALA A 115 -1.66 -13.98 7.25
CA ALA A 115 -1.44 -14.49 8.61
C ALA A 115 -2.29 -15.75 8.86
N SER A 116 -1.75 -16.68 9.66
CA SER A 116 -2.43 -17.91 10.07
C SER A 116 -2.58 -17.97 11.59
N TYR A 117 -3.64 -18.61 12.10
CA TYR A 117 -3.94 -18.71 13.53
C TYR A 117 -4.52 -20.09 13.89
N CYS A 118 -4.28 -20.56 15.11
CA CYS A 118 -4.93 -21.79 15.59
C CYS A 118 -6.46 -21.69 15.59
N GLY A 119 -6.99 -20.49 15.79
CA GLY A 119 -8.42 -20.23 15.82
C GLY A 119 -8.74 -18.78 16.17
N ARG A 120 -10.03 -18.50 16.36
CA ARG A 120 -10.57 -17.15 16.56
C ARG A 120 -9.97 -16.44 17.77
N GLU A 121 -9.65 -17.17 18.84
CA GLU A 121 -9.08 -16.58 20.06
C GLU A 121 -7.65 -16.05 19.84
N CYS A 122 -6.80 -16.84 19.18
CA CYS A 122 -5.47 -16.37 18.78
C CYS A 122 -5.54 -15.19 17.82
N GLN A 123 -6.47 -15.23 16.85
CA GLN A 123 -6.67 -14.11 15.92
C GLN A 123 -7.10 -12.83 16.65
N LYS A 124 -8.03 -12.88 17.61
CA LYS A 124 -8.45 -11.69 18.39
C LYS A 124 -7.30 -11.10 19.20
N LYS A 125 -6.49 -11.95 19.85
CA LYS A 125 -5.32 -11.51 20.63
C LYS A 125 -4.28 -10.81 19.73
N ALA A 126 -3.92 -11.44 18.61
CA ALA A 126 -3.02 -10.81 17.62
C ALA A 126 -3.62 -9.52 17.03
N TRP A 127 -4.94 -9.49 16.79
CA TRP A 127 -5.65 -8.31 16.28
C TRP A 127 -5.55 -7.12 17.21
N ALA A 128 -5.74 -7.33 18.52
CA ALA A 128 -5.63 -6.29 19.54
C ALA A 128 -4.19 -5.78 19.71
N LYS A 129 -3.19 -6.67 19.54
CA LYS A 129 -1.78 -6.33 19.69
C LYS A 129 -1.22 -5.54 18.50
N GLU A 130 -1.23 -6.13 17.31
CA GLU A 130 -0.51 -5.57 16.15
C GLU A 130 -1.15 -5.89 14.79
N HIS A 131 -1.84 -7.02 14.67
CA HIS A 131 -2.31 -7.50 13.37
C HIS A 131 -3.35 -6.58 12.72
N LYS A 132 -4.12 -5.79 13.47
CA LYS A 132 -5.10 -4.86 12.87
C LYS A 132 -4.43 -3.87 11.91
N ARG A 133 -3.27 -3.31 12.27
CA ARG A 133 -2.53 -2.36 11.44
C ARG A 133 -1.93 -3.08 10.24
N VAL A 134 -1.16 -4.14 10.50
CA VAL A 134 -0.50 -4.96 9.47
C VAL A 134 -1.50 -5.52 8.46
N CYS A 135 -2.62 -6.07 8.92
CA CYS A 135 -3.66 -6.65 8.06
C CYS A 135 -4.25 -5.63 7.08
N LYS A 136 -4.41 -4.37 7.51
CA LYS A 136 -4.96 -3.32 6.65
C LYS A 136 -3.93 -2.88 5.61
N ALA A 137 -2.68 -2.65 6.01
CA ALA A 137 -1.60 -2.25 5.11
C ALA A 137 -1.30 -3.35 4.08
N VAL A 138 -1.16 -4.62 4.52
CA VAL A 138 -1.02 -5.78 3.63
C VAL A 138 -2.17 -5.87 2.63
N LYS A 139 -3.42 -5.69 3.09
CA LYS A 139 -4.56 -5.72 2.17
C LYS A 139 -4.55 -4.56 1.17
N ALA A 140 -3.99 -3.42 1.53
CA ALA A 140 -3.83 -2.29 0.61
C ALA A 140 -2.77 -2.56 -0.46
N LEU A 141 -1.73 -3.32 -0.12
CA LEU A 141 -0.66 -3.76 -1.02
C LEU A 141 -1.04 -4.96 -1.90
N ASP A 142 -2.13 -5.68 -1.60
CA ASP A 142 -2.57 -6.91 -2.30
C ASP A 142 -2.54 -6.80 -3.84
N CYS A 143 -3.01 -5.67 -4.39
CA CYS A 143 -3.01 -5.43 -5.84
C CYS A 143 -1.60 -5.27 -6.42
N LEU A 144 -0.66 -4.74 -5.64
CA LEU A 144 0.74 -4.60 -6.03
C LEU A 144 1.46 -5.93 -5.87
N THR A 145 1.21 -6.68 -4.80
CA THR A 145 1.95 -7.91 -4.48
C THR A 145 1.50 -9.10 -5.29
N SER A 146 0.28 -9.06 -5.85
CA SER A 146 -0.25 -10.11 -6.73
C SER A 146 0.25 -10.01 -8.18
N LYS A 147 0.86 -8.88 -8.57
CA LYS A 147 1.39 -8.70 -9.92
C LYS A 147 2.82 -9.25 -10.01
N ALA A 148 3.07 -10.05 -11.04
CA ALA A 148 4.43 -10.40 -11.46
C ALA A 148 5.10 -9.19 -12.12
N TRP A 149 5.93 -8.45 -11.39
CA TRP A 149 6.58 -7.22 -11.86
C TRP A 149 7.78 -7.46 -12.79
N ASP A 150 8.31 -8.68 -12.79
CA ASP A 150 9.39 -9.14 -13.66
C ASP A 150 8.94 -9.41 -15.11
N THR A 151 7.62 -9.51 -15.33
CA THR A 151 7.04 -9.82 -16.64
C THR A 151 6.10 -8.71 -17.11
N PHE A 152 6.40 -8.14 -18.28
CA PHE A 152 5.54 -7.15 -18.93
C PHE A 152 4.45 -7.84 -19.76
N GLU A 153 3.23 -7.85 -19.23
CA GLU A 153 2.02 -8.37 -19.89
C GLU A 153 1.06 -7.24 -20.29
N GLY A 154 1.55 -5.99 -20.27
CA GLY A 154 0.77 -4.77 -20.49
C GLY A 154 0.81 -3.80 -19.32
N TRP A 155 0.14 -2.65 -19.51
CA TRP A 155 0.07 -1.59 -18.52
C TRP A 155 -0.90 -1.97 -17.37
N PHE A 156 -0.36 -2.07 -16.16
CA PHE A 156 -1.11 -2.30 -14.93
C PHE A 156 -1.84 -1.03 -14.49
N ARG A 157 -3.06 -1.19 -13.98
CA ARG A 157 -3.96 -0.11 -13.57
C ARG A 157 -4.52 -0.45 -12.20
N PHE A 158 -4.70 0.55 -11.33
CA PHE A 158 -5.09 0.38 -9.94
C PHE A 158 -6.56 0.04 -9.70
#